data_AF-H0A5T7-F1
#
_entry.id   AF-H0A5T7-F1
#
_cell.length_a   1.000
_cell.length_b   1.000
_cell.length_c   1.000
_cell.angle_alpha   90.00
_cell.angle_beta   90.00
_cell.angle_gamma   90.00
#
_symmetry.space_group_name_H-M   'P 1'
#
loop_
_entity.id
_entity.type
_entity.pdbx_description
1 polymer ?
#
loop_
_entity_poly.entity_id
_entity_poly.type
_entity_poly.pdbx_seq_one_letter_code
_entity_poly.pdbx_strand_id
1 'polypeptide(L)'
;MQGLRKQVIHNDFNPHNVLADAVNDARIAGVIDFGDMVYAPLVQDLATACAYQVQPDGHPLDGPADVAAAFNAVCPLQPAELDILFDLLAVRAVISVAISGWRAKKQPENAPYILRNYPRAWAGMERLAAIPRDEARAIFHAACSRS
;
A
#
# COMPACT_ATOMS: atom_id res chain seq x y z
N MET A 1 0.30 2.02 -17.68
CA MET A 1 1.42 2.71 -17.01
C MET A 1 2.07 3.81 -17.85
N GLN A 2 1.93 3.84 -19.18
CA GLN A 2 2.36 5.02 -19.96
C GLN A 2 1.55 6.26 -19.54
N GLY A 3 2.19 7.42 -19.45
CA GLY A 3 1.55 8.69 -19.08
C GLY A 3 1.44 9.00 -17.59
N LEU A 4 1.78 8.09 -16.69
CA LEU A 4 1.81 8.37 -15.24
C LEU A 4 3.06 9.15 -14.85
N ARG A 5 2.95 10.05 -13.86
CA ARG A 5 4.11 10.70 -13.26
C ARG A 5 5.03 9.67 -12.63
N LYS A 6 6.34 9.80 -12.88
CA LYS A 6 7.37 8.91 -12.36
C LYS A 6 8.38 9.69 -11.53
N GLN A 7 8.88 9.03 -10.49
CA GLN A 7 9.95 9.52 -9.65
C GLN A 7 10.73 8.33 -9.09
N VAL A 8 11.80 8.62 -8.34
CA VAL A 8 12.38 7.60 -7.46
C VAL A 8 11.38 7.35 -6.34
N ILE A 9 10.98 6.09 -6.19
CA ILE A 9 10.05 5.63 -5.15
C ILE A 9 10.79 4.70 -4.18
N HIS A 10 10.32 4.61 -2.94
CA HIS A 10 10.87 3.70 -1.92
C HIS A 10 10.62 2.23 -2.28
N ASN A 11 9.48 1.94 -2.91
CA ASN A 11 9.04 0.63 -3.39
C ASN A 11 8.74 -0.45 -2.33
N ASP A 12 9.01 -0.16 -1.06
CA ASP A 12 8.65 -0.98 0.11
C ASP A 12 8.21 -0.09 1.29
N PHE A 13 7.38 0.92 1.00
CA PHE A 13 6.93 1.87 2.00
C PHE A 13 5.84 1.27 2.91
N ASN A 14 6.28 0.48 3.90
CA ASN A 14 5.43 -0.19 4.88
C ASN A 14 5.68 0.33 6.32
N PRO A 15 4.78 0.07 7.28
CA PRO A 15 4.90 0.61 8.64
C PRO A 15 6.18 0.24 9.40
N HIS A 16 6.87 -0.84 9.03
CA HIS A 16 8.15 -1.21 9.65
C HIS A 16 9.32 -0.33 9.19
N ASN A 17 9.15 0.40 8.09
CA ASN A 17 10.14 1.30 7.51
C ASN A 17 9.89 2.78 7.90
N VAL A 18 8.93 3.03 8.80
CA VAL A 18 8.59 4.35 9.32
C VAL A 18 8.93 4.40 10.81
N LEU A 19 9.72 5.40 11.21
CA LEU A 19 10.11 5.62 12.60
C LEU A 19 9.28 6.75 13.19
N ALA A 20 8.61 6.48 14.31
CA ALA A 20 7.98 7.50 15.13
C ALA A 20 8.99 8.15 16.08
N ASP A 21 8.75 9.40 16.45
CA ASP A 21 9.55 10.11 17.46
C ASP A 21 9.39 9.46 18.84
N ALA A 22 10.49 9.38 19.59
CA ALA A 22 10.52 8.67 20.87
C ALA A 22 9.76 9.38 22.00
N VAL A 23 9.48 10.68 21.86
CA VAL A 23 8.77 11.51 22.84
C VAL A 23 7.35 11.80 22.39
N ASN A 24 7.13 11.99 21.09
CA ASN A 24 5.80 12.21 20.51
C ASN A 24 5.55 11.25 19.34
N ASP A 25 4.93 10.10 19.63
CA ASP A 25 4.68 9.04 18.65
C ASP A 25 3.74 9.42 17.49
N ALA A 26 3.03 10.55 17.60
CA ALA A 26 2.27 11.15 16.50
C ALA A 26 3.14 11.86 15.46
N ARG A 27 4.45 12.04 15.72
CA ARG A 27 5.41 12.62 14.77
C ARG A 27 6.27 11.54 14.15
N ILE A 28 6.46 11.64 12.84
CA ILE A 28 7.42 10.81 12.12
C ILE A 28 8.83 11.39 12.31
N ALA A 29 9.73 10.58 12.83
CA ALA A 29 11.14 10.90 13.03
C ALA A 29 12.01 10.52 11.81
N GLY A 30 11.57 9.57 11.00
CA GLY A 30 12.30 9.18 9.80
C GLY A 30 11.68 8.04 9.00
N VAL A 31 12.28 7.80 7.84
CA VAL A 31 12.00 6.67 6.95
C VAL A 31 13.34 5.96 6.68
N ILE A 32 13.32 4.63 6.64
CA ILE A 32 14.52 3.79 6.50
C ILE A 32 14.35 2.72 5.42
N ASP A 33 15.40 1.96 5.12
CA ASP A 33 15.39 0.83 4.19
C ASP A 33 15.12 1.16 2.72
N PHE A 34 15.94 2.06 2.18
CA PHE A 34 15.91 2.48 0.78
C PHE A 34 16.56 1.47 -0.20
N GLY A 35 16.75 0.21 0.20
CA GLY A 35 17.45 -0.81 -0.59
C GLY A 35 16.74 -1.20 -1.89
N ASP A 36 15.40 -1.08 -1.91
CA ASP A 36 14.54 -1.44 -3.04
C ASP A 36 14.09 -0.24 -3.89
N MET A 37 14.72 0.92 -3.70
CA MET A 37 14.37 2.14 -4.46
C MET A 37 14.49 1.93 -5.97
N VAL A 38 13.51 2.45 -6.70
CA VAL A 38 13.47 2.35 -8.16
C VAL A 38 12.81 3.57 -8.78
N TYR A 39 13.18 3.90 -10.03
CA TYR A 39 12.47 4.91 -10.80
C TYR A 39 11.20 4.32 -11.44
N ALA A 40 10.03 4.67 -10.90
CA ALA A 40 8.75 4.07 -11.25
C ALA A 40 7.59 5.07 -11.04
N PRO A 41 6.33 4.73 -11.39
CA PRO A 41 5.19 5.60 -11.15
C PRO A 41 5.04 5.96 -9.66
N LEU A 42 4.83 7.25 -9.36
CA LEU A 42 4.68 7.77 -8.00
C LEU A 42 3.61 7.02 -7.21
N VAL A 43 2.48 6.75 -7.84
CA VAL A 43 1.32 6.08 -7.24
C VAL A 43 1.61 4.65 -6.75
N GLN A 44 2.71 4.03 -7.18
CA GLN A 44 3.11 2.71 -6.71
C GLN A 44 3.55 2.70 -5.24
N ASP A 45 4.19 3.77 -4.75
CA ASP A 45 4.49 3.91 -3.31
C ASP A 45 3.22 4.09 -2.51
N LEU A 46 2.29 4.92 -3.01
CA LEU A 46 0.98 5.10 -2.38
C LEU A 46 0.22 3.76 -2.31
N ALA A 47 0.17 3.01 -3.41
CA ALA A 47 -0.46 1.70 -3.45
C ALA A 47 0.15 0.73 -2.41
N THR A 48 1.45 0.84 -2.19
CA THR A 48 2.16 0.04 -1.18
C THR A 48 1.70 0.42 0.21
N ALA A 49 1.67 1.71 0.55
CA ALA A 49 1.20 2.19 1.84
C ALA A 49 -0.27 1.79 2.08
N CYS A 50 -1.14 2.00 1.08
CA CYS A 50 -2.56 1.65 1.14
C CYS A 50 -2.79 0.15 1.33
N ALA A 51 -1.98 -0.74 0.74
CA ALA A 51 -2.10 -2.18 0.95
C ALA A 51 -1.92 -2.57 2.43
N TYR A 52 -1.19 -1.76 3.20
CA TYR A 52 -1.03 -1.98 4.64
C TYR A 52 -2.18 -1.43 5.48
N GLN A 53 -3.13 -0.71 4.89
CA GLN A 53 -4.27 -0.10 5.58
C GLN A 53 -5.61 -0.76 5.27
N VAL A 54 -5.62 -1.86 4.50
CA VAL A 54 -6.85 -2.63 4.24
C VAL A 54 -7.44 -3.09 5.58
N GLN A 55 -8.67 -2.66 5.85
CA GLN A 55 -9.30 -2.87 7.15
C GLN A 55 -9.77 -4.33 7.30
N PRO A 56 -9.52 -4.96 8.46
CA PRO A 56 -9.96 -6.34 8.73
C PRO A 56 -11.48 -6.43 8.90
N ASP A 57 -12.10 -5.37 9.38
CA ASP A 57 -13.53 -5.16 9.60
C ASP A 57 -14.03 -3.93 8.81
N GLY A 58 -15.34 -3.70 8.79
CA GLY A 58 -15.93 -2.60 8.03
C GLY A 58 -15.72 -2.71 6.51
N HIS A 59 -15.68 -1.56 5.82
CA HIS A 59 -15.41 -1.53 4.39
C HIS A 59 -13.88 -1.58 4.15
N PRO A 60 -13.37 -2.52 3.34
CA PRO A 60 -11.93 -2.78 3.21
C PRO A 60 -11.12 -1.60 2.66
N LEU A 61 -11.76 -0.66 1.95
CA LEU A 61 -11.11 0.52 1.37
C LEU A 61 -11.17 1.78 2.23
N ASP A 62 -11.75 1.75 3.44
CA ASP A 62 -11.81 2.95 4.30
C ASP A 62 -10.41 3.47 4.64
N GLY A 63 -9.54 2.62 5.19
CA GLY A 63 -8.14 2.97 5.48
C GLY A 63 -7.33 3.37 4.24
N PRO A 64 -7.37 2.60 3.13
CA PRO A 64 -6.75 2.99 1.87
C PRO A 64 -7.20 4.37 1.36
N ALA A 65 -8.50 4.68 1.47
CA ALA A 65 -9.07 5.95 1.04
C ALA A 65 -8.60 7.11 1.91
N ASP A 66 -8.51 6.92 3.24
CA ASP A 66 -7.96 7.92 4.16
C ASP A 66 -6.50 8.26 3.83
N VAL A 67 -5.68 7.24 3.57
CA VAL A 67 -4.28 7.44 3.14
C VAL A 67 -4.20 8.16 1.80
N ALA A 68 -5.03 7.77 0.83
CA ALA A 68 -5.05 8.42 -0.48
C ALA A 68 -5.46 9.90 -0.38
N ALA A 69 -6.45 10.24 0.46
CA ALA A 69 -6.87 11.61 0.69
C ALA A 69 -5.76 12.43 1.38
N ALA A 70 -5.13 11.89 2.43
CA ALA A 70 -4.03 12.55 3.13
C ALA A 70 -2.81 12.77 2.21
N PHE A 71 -2.48 11.79 1.37
CA PHE A 71 -1.42 11.93 0.38
C PHE A 71 -1.78 13.00 -0.66
N ASN A 72 -3.00 12.98 -1.20
CA ASN A 72 -3.49 13.92 -2.21
C ASN A 72 -3.45 15.37 -1.73
N ALA A 73 -3.75 15.64 -0.45
CA ALA A 73 -3.70 16.96 0.15
C ALA A 73 -2.30 17.61 0.08
N VAL A 74 -1.24 16.79 0.07
CA VAL A 74 0.16 17.25 0.03
C VAL A 74 0.75 17.12 -1.38
N CYS A 75 0.42 16.04 -2.09
CA CYS A 75 0.86 15.74 -3.44
C CYS A 75 -0.36 15.37 -4.30
N PRO A 76 -1.00 16.36 -4.96
CA PRO A 76 -2.23 16.13 -5.73
C PRO A 76 -2.05 15.01 -6.75
N LEU A 77 -2.95 14.03 -6.68
CA LEU A 77 -2.99 12.87 -7.55
C LEU A 77 -3.73 13.22 -8.84
N GLN A 78 -3.24 12.68 -9.95
CA GLN A 78 -3.89 12.80 -11.24
C GLN A 78 -5.02 11.77 -11.35
N PRO A 79 -6.09 12.04 -12.12
CA PRO A 79 -7.18 11.07 -12.30
C PRO A 79 -6.70 9.68 -12.73
N ALA A 80 -5.72 9.63 -13.65
CA ALA A 80 -5.13 8.38 -14.11
C ALA A 80 -4.33 7.62 -13.03
N GLU A 81 -3.85 8.29 -11.99
CA GLU A 81 -3.21 7.66 -10.82
C GLU A 81 -4.28 7.03 -9.91
N LEU A 82 -5.39 7.74 -9.68
CA LEU A 82 -6.53 7.23 -8.90
C LEU A 82 -7.20 6.02 -9.58
N ASP A 83 -7.34 6.07 -10.91
CA ASP A 83 -8.00 5.02 -11.70
C ASP A 83 -7.32 3.65 -11.61
N ILE A 84 -6.03 3.61 -11.26
CA ILE A 84 -5.22 2.39 -11.17
C ILE A 84 -4.80 2.04 -9.74
N LEU A 85 -5.02 2.92 -8.77
CA LEU A 85 -4.55 2.75 -7.40
C LEU A 85 -5.06 1.45 -6.78
N PHE A 86 -6.34 1.13 -7.01
CA PHE A 86 -6.95 -0.12 -6.54
C PHE A 86 -6.26 -1.37 -7.10
N ASP A 87 -6.03 -1.40 -8.41
CA ASP A 87 -5.39 -2.55 -9.06
C ASP A 87 -3.95 -2.72 -8.56
N LEU A 88 -3.19 -1.62 -8.38
CA LEU A 88 -1.82 -1.67 -7.86
C LEU A 88 -1.78 -2.15 -6.40
N LEU A 89 -2.70 -1.69 -5.58
CA LEU A 89 -2.85 -2.11 -4.18
C LEU A 89 -3.15 -3.61 -4.10
N ALA A 90 -4.10 -4.10 -4.89
CA ALA A 90 -4.46 -5.51 -4.94
C ALA A 90 -3.28 -6.38 -5.42
N VAL A 91 -2.56 -5.94 -6.47
CA VAL A 91 -1.34 -6.61 -6.94
C VAL A 91 -0.27 -6.63 -5.85
N ARG A 92 -0.11 -5.56 -5.07
CA ARG A 92 0.84 -5.54 -3.94
C ARG A 92 0.48 -6.59 -2.89
N ALA A 93 -0.80 -6.77 -2.56
CA ALA A 93 -1.24 -7.82 -1.64
C ALA A 93 -0.91 -9.23 -2.18
N VAL A 94 -1.16 -9.48 -3.47
CA VAL A 94 -0.81 -10.75 -4.15
C VAL A 94 0.69 -11.00 -4.12
N ILE A 95 1.51 -9.98 -4.43
CA ILE A 95 2.97 -10.07 -4.39
C ILE A 95 3.45 -10.42 -2.98
N SER A 96 2.92 -9.75 -1.96
CA SER A 96 3.28 -10.00 -0.56
C SER A 96 3.00 -11.45 -0.17
N VAL A 97 1.84 -12.00 -0.51
CA VAL A 97 1.47 -13.40 -0.28
C VAL A 97 2.40 -14.35 -1.05
N ALA A 98 2.56 -14.15 -2.35
CA ALA A 98 3.32 -15.05 -3.22
C ALA A 98 4.80 -15.11 -2.83
N ILE A 99 5.43 -13.95 -2.60
CA ILE A 99 6.84 -13.86 -2.24
C ILE A 99 7.09 -14.43 -0.84
N SER A 100 6.28 -14.08 0.16
CA SER A 100 6.47 -14.59 1.51
C SER A 100 6.25 -16.11 1.59
N GLY A 101 5.23 -16.64 0.92
CA GLY A 101 5.01 -18.09 0.83
C GLY A 101 6.16 -18.83 0.16
N TRP A 102 6.67 -18.31 -0.97
CA TRP A 102 7.83 -18.88 -1.65
C TRP A 102 9.11 -18.81 -0.79
N ARG A 103 9.37 -17.67 -0.13
CA ARG A 103 10.54 -17.49 0.74
C ARG A 103 10.50 -18.44 1.94
N ALA A 104 9.34 -18.59 2.58
CA ALA A 104 9.17 -19.50 3.71
C ALA A 104 9.42 -20.96 3.32
N LYS A 105 9.01 -21.37 2.11
CA LYS A 105 9.34 -22.71 1.57
C LYS A 105 10.84 -22.91 1.35
N LYS A 106 11.57 -21.85 0.99
CA LYS A 106 13.02 -21.89 0.76
C LYS A 106 13.85 -21.77 2.05
N GLN A 107 13.34 -21.14 3.08
CA GLN A 107 14.01 -20.90 4.37
C GLN A 107 13.10 -21.32 5.53
N PRO A 108 12.87 -22.63 5.74
CA PRO A 108 11.94 -23.12 6.75
C PRO A 108 12.27 -22.64 8.17
N GLU A 109 13.55 -22.47 8.48
CA GLU A 109 14.05 -21.98 9.76
C GLU A 109 13.63 -20.53 10.06
N ASN A 110 13.47 -19.71 9.01
CA ASN A 110 13.05 -18.31 9.11
C ASN A 110 11.55 -18.10 8.82
N ALA A 111 10.81 -19.18 8.55
CA ALA A 111 9.41 -19.11 8.13
C ALA A 111 8.50 -18.30 9.07
N PRO A 112 8.59 -18.39 10.42
CA PRO A 112 7.74 -17.59 11.31
C PRO A 112 7.92 -16.09 11.11
N TYR A 113 9.15 -15.64 10.87
CA TYR A 113 9.46 -14.24 10.61
C TYR A 113 8.96 -13.81 9.22
N ILE A 114 9.23 -14.62 8.20
CA ILE A 114 8.85 -14.34 6.80
C ILE A 114 7.32 -14.27 6.66
N LEU A 115 6.59 -15.14 7.36
CA LEU A 115 5.13 -15.25 7.28
C LEU A 115 4.38 -14.33 8.25
N ARG A 116 5.05 -13.50 9.04
CA ARG A 116 4.41 -12.66 10.07
C ARG A 116 3.24 -11.82 9.55
N ASN A 117 3.34 -11.33 8.32
CA ASN A 117 2.33 -10.50 7.66
C ASN A 117 1.45 -11.29 6.67
N TYR A 118 1.73 -12.58 6.45
CA TYR A 118 1.04 -13.42 5.47
C TYR A 118 -0.47 -13.50 5.73
N PRO A 119 -0.96 -13.80 6.96
CA PRO A 119 -2.40 -13.92 7.20
C PRO A 119 -3.15 -12.61 6.91
N ARG A 120 -2.55 -11.47 7.26
CA ARG A 120 -3.12 -10.15 7.00
C ARG A 120 -3.16 -9.84 5.51
N ALA A 121 -2.08 -10.10 4.79
CA ALA A 121 -2.02 -9.91 3.34
C ALA A 121 -3.01 -10.82 2.60
N TRP A 122 -3.16 -12.08 3.05
CA TRP A 122 -4.13 -13.03 2.52
C TRP A 122 -5.57 -12.56 2.71
N ALA A 123 -5.95 -12.22 3.95
CA ALA A 123 -7.30 -11.73 4.24
C ALA A 123 -7.61 -10.42 3.50
N GLY A 124 -6.63 -9.51 3.41
CA GLY A 124 -6.76 -8.28 2.63
C GLY A 124 -6.99 -8.57 1.15
N MET A 125 -6.20 -9.47 0.56
CA MET A 125 -6.35 -9.90 -0.84
C MET A 125 -7.74 -10.48 -1.12
N GLU A 126 -8.26 -11.35 -0.24
CA GLU A 126 -9.60 -11.93 -0.37
C GLU A 126 -10.69 -10.87 -0.30
N ARG A 127 -10.59 -9.93 0.64
CA ARG A 127 -11.56 -8.82 0.78
C ARG A 127 -11.54 -7.90 -0.43
N LEU A 128 -10.36 -7.57 -0.96
CA LEU A 128 -10.22 -6.74 -2.16
C LEU A 128 -10.78 -7.44 -3.40
N ALA A 129 -10.63 -8.76 -3.52
CA ALA A 129 -11.15 -9.52 -4.66
C ALA A 129 -12.69 -9.47 -4.79
N ALA A 130 -13.39 -9.16 -3.70
CA ALA A 130 -14.84 -9.00 -3.68
C ALA A 130 -15.33 -7.63 -4.16
N ILE A 131 -14.43 -6.65 -4.37
CA ILE A 131 -14.80 -5.27 -4.68
C ILE A 131 -14.78 -5.05 -6.21
N PRO A 132 -15.89 -4.59 -6.81
CA PRO A 132 -15.89 -4.13 -8.19
C PRO A 132 -14.90 -2.98 -8.42
N ARG A 133 -14.14 -3.02 -9.51
CA ARG A 133 -13.14 -1.98 -9.82
C ARG A 133 -13.75 -0.58 -9.89
N ASP A 134 -14.93 -0.44 -10.49
CA ASP A 134 -15.57 0.87 -10.65
C ASP A 134 -16.03 1.46 -9.32
N GLU A 135 -16.45 0.61 -8.37
CA GLU A 135 -16.75 1.01 -6.99
C GLU A 135 -15.50 1.52 -6.30
N ALA A 136 -14.40 0.77 -6.38
CA ALA A 136 -13.13 1.17 -5.78
C ALA A 136 -12.61 2.50 -6.35
N ARG A 137 -12.69 2.69 -7.67
CA ARG A 137 -12.34 3.96 -8.32
C ARG A 137 -13.20 5.10 -7.79
N ALA A 138 -14.52 4.93 -7.72
CA ALA A 138 -15.43 5.95 -7.22
C ALA A 138 -15.08 6.36 -5.78
N ILE A 139 -14.73 5.40 -4.92
CA ILE A 139 -14.30 5.65 -3.54
C ILE A 139 -13.03 6.51 -3.51
N PHE A 140 -11.98 6.15 -4.25
CA PHE A 140 -10.73 6.91 -4.28
C PHE A 140 -10.92 8.32 -4.84
N HIS A 141 -11.65 8.47 -5.95
CA HIS A 141 -11.99 9.79 -6.51
C HIS A 141 -12.78 10.65 -5.53
N ALA A 142 -13.79 10.07 -4.85
CA ALA A 142 -14.58 10.79 -3.86
C ALA A 142 -13.76 11.18 -2.61
N ALA A 143 -12.82 10.35 -2.17
CA ALA A 143 -11.94 10.66 -1.05
C ALA A 143 -10.98 11.82 -1.38
N CYS A 144 -10.34 11.79 -2.54
CA CYS A 144 -9.39 12.82 -2.98
C CYS A 144 -10.05 14.11 -3.49
N SER A 145 -11.38 14.14 -3.68
CA SER A 145 -12.12 15.37 -4.01
C SER A 145 -12.52 16.18 -2.77
N ARG A 146 -12.37 15.62 -1.56
CA ARG A 146 -12.76 16.23 -0.28
C ARG A 146 -11.59 16.93 0.44
N SER A 147 -10.37 16.75 -0.06
CA SER A 147 -9.11 17.25 0.51
C SER A 147 -8.65 18.55 -0.12
#